data_AF-A0A961RVS0-F1
#
_entry.id   AF-A0A961RVS0-F1
#
_cell.length_a   1.000
_cell.length_b   1.000
_cell.length_c   1.000
_cell.angle_alpha   90.00
_cell.angle_beta   90.00
_cell.angle_gamma   90.00
#
_symmetry.space_group_name_H-M   'P 1'
#
loop_
_entity.id
_entity.type
_entity.pdbx_description
1 polymer ?
#
loop_
_entity_poly.entity_id
_entity_poly.type
_entity_poly.pdbx_seq_one_letter_code
_entity_poly.pdbx_strand_id
1 'polypeptide(L)'
;MVNPHRGEIAAVIDGREQVLCLTLGALAELEASFGVASLPALVERLSRTALTSKQVCAIIAAGLRGGGSAISAADVAAMPFEGGASGMTELVARLLSATFSAP
;
A
#
# COMPACT_ATOMS: atom_id res chain seq x y z
N MET A 1 -13.33 3.10 -12.06
CA MET A 1 -12.69 2.03 -12.86
C MET A 1 -11.22 2.02 -12.52
N VAL A 2 -10.68 0.86 -12.14
CA VAL A 2 -9.25 0.65 -11.88
C VAL A 2 -8.48 0.61 -13.20
N ASN A 3 -7.32 1.26 -13.26
CA ASN A 3 -6.39 1.19 -14.39
C ASN A 3 -5.15 0.34 -14.03
N PRO A 4 -5.10 -0.94 -14.43
CA PRO A 4 -3.98 -1.83 -14.13
C PRO A 4 -2.65 -1.33 -14.70
N HIS A 5 -2.65 -0.58 -15.81
CA HIS A 5 -1.43 -0.02 -16.40
C HIS A 5 -0.80 1.08 -15.54
N ARG A 6 -1.56 1.67 -14.62
CA ARG A 6 -1.05 2.62 -13.61
C ARG A 6 -0.64 1.94 -12.29
N GLY A 7 -0.80 0.61 -12.19
CA GLY A 7 -0.61 -0.12 -10.93
C GLY A 7 -1.74 0.11 -9.93
N GLU A 8 -2.93 0.52 -10.39
CA GLU A 8 -4.10 0.66 -9.53
C GLU A 8 -4.69 -0.71 -9.17
N ILE A 9 -5.20 -0.84 -7.95
CA ILE A 9 -6.02 -1.97 -7.51
C ILE A 9 -7.27 -1.47 -6.78
N ALA A 10 -8.34 -2.25 -6.81
CA ALA A 10 -9.51 -2.04 -5.96
C ALA A 10 -9.49 -2.99 -4.75
N ALA A 11 -9.97 -2.47 -3.63
CA ALA A 11 -10.23 -3.24 -2.41
C ALA A 11 -11.40 -2.62 -1.62
N VAL A 12 -12.11 -3.46 -0.87
CA VAL A 12 -13.11 -2.99 0.09
C VAL A 12 -12.43 -2.75 1.43
N ILE A 13 -12.48 -1.51 1.91
CA ILE A 13 -11.92 -1.08 3.19
C ILE A 13 -12.98 -0.23 3.87
N ASP A 14 -13.26 -0.49 5.14
CA ASP A 14 -14.34 0.20 5.86
C ASP A 14 -15.71 0.13 5.17
N GLY A 15 -16.00 -1.03 4.56
CA GLY A 15 -17.23 -1.27 3.80
C GLY A 15 -17.38 -0.43 2.53
N ARG A 16 -16.32 0.25 2.08
CA ARG A 16 -16.30 1.09 0.88
C ARG A 16 -15.29 0.55 -0.12
N GLU A 17 -15.68 0.54 -1.38
CA GLU A 17 -14.73 0.26 -2.46
C GLU A 17 -13.77 1.45 -2.61
N GLN A 18 -12.48 1.16 -2.45
CA GLN A 18 -11.40 2.13 -2.50
C GLN A 18 -10.41 1.73 -3.59
N VAL A 19 -9.84 2.72 -4.26
CA VAL A 19 -8.75 2.52 -5.21
C VAL A 19 -7.42 2.80 -4.51
N LEU A 20 -6.45 1.91 -4.70
CA LEU A 20 -5.09 2.07 -4.20
C LEU A 20 -4.12 2.13 -5.36
N CYS A 21 -3.16 3.05 -5.31
CA CYS A 21 -2.11 3.21 -6.31
C CYS A 21 -0.84 3.72 -5.62
N LEU A 22 0.30 3.07 -5.80
CA LEU A 22 1.58 3.60 -5.32
C LEU A 22 2.18 4.53 -6.39
N THR A 23 1.83 5.81 -6.29
CA THR A 23 2.44 6.86 -7.12
C THR A 23 3.87 7.13 -6.69
N LEU A 24 4.66 7.84 -7.52
CA LEU A 24 6.02 8.25 -7.14
C LEU A 24 6.05 9.06 -5.84
N GLY A 25 5.04 9.92 -5.60
CA GLY A 25 4.91 10.64 -4.33
C GLY A 25 4.66 9.72 -3.14
N ALA A 26 3.78 8.72 -3.30
CA ALA A 26 3.52 7.71 -2.28
C ALA A 26 4.77 6.86 -1.99
N LEU A 27 5.56 6.52 -3.01
CA LEU A 27 6.82 5.79 -2.85
C LEU A 27 7.87 6.64 -2.11
N ALA A 28 8.00 7.92 -2.44
CA ALA A 28 8.91 8.84 -1.74
C ALA A 28 8.53 9.00 -0.25
N GLU A 29 7.24 9.07 0.06
CA GLU A 29 6.75 9.08 1.45
C GLU A 29 7.11 7.78 2.18
N LEU A 30 6.99 6.62 1.51
CA LEU A 30 7.37 5.33 2.09
C LEU A 30 8.88 5.22 2.31
N GLU A 31 9.70 5.74 1.40
CA GLU A 31 11.15 5.79 1.57
C GLU A 31 11.53 6.56 2.84
N ALA A 32 10.97 7.77 2.99
CA ALA A 32 11.18 8.61 4.16
C ALA A 32 10.67 7.95 5.45
N SER A 33 9.47 7.35 5.41
CA SER A 33 8.84 6.69 6.57
C SER A 33 9.61 5.45 7.02
N PHE A 34 10.20 4.70 6.10
CA PHE A 34 10.94 3.47 6.40
C PHE A 34 12.44 3.70 6.58
N GLY A 35 12.91 4.93 6.40
CA GLY A 35 14.32 5.31 6.56
C GLY A 35 15.22 4.63 5.52
N VAL A 36 14.72 4.44 4.30
CA VAL A 36 15.50 3.87 3.19
C VAL A 36 15.90 4.98 2.21
N ALA A 37 17.07 4.84 1.62
CA ALA A 37 17.68 5.89 0.79
C ALA A 37 17.37 5.76 -0.71
N SER A 38 16.66 4.72 -1.12
CA SER A 38 16.35 4.48 -2.53
C SER A 38 15.22 3.47 -2.73
N LEU A 39 14.59 3.54 -3.90
CA LEU A 39 13.50 2.65 -4.29
C LEU A 39 13.92 1.18 -4.36
N PRO A 40 15.13 0.82 -4.85
CA PRO A 40 15.64 -0.54 -4.70
C PRO A 40 15.77 -1.01 -3.25
N ALA A 41 16.23 -0.12 -2.34
CA ALA A 41 16.31 -0.45 -0.91
C ALA A 41 14.92 -0.60 -0.28
N LEU A 42 13.94 0.18 -0.74
CA LEU A 42 12.54 0.01 -0.36
C LEU A 42 12.01 -1.36 -0.79
N VAL A 43 12.19 -1.73 -2.07
CA VAL A 43 11.75 -3.03 -2.60
C VAL A 43 12.43 -4.17 -1.85
N GLU A 44 13.75 -4.13 -1.66
CA GLU A 44 14.48 -5.15 -0.90
C GLU A 44 13.93 -5.31 0.52
N ARG A 45 13.65 -4.20 1.21
CA ARG A 45 13.09 -4.21 2.56
C ARG A 45 11.70 -4.87 2.60
N LEU A 46 10.86 -4.57 1.62
CA LEU A 46 9.52 -5.12 1.48
C LEU A 46 9.52 -6.60 1.09
N SER A 47 10.55 -7.06 0.37
CA SER A 47 10.69 -8.46 -0.06
C SER A 47 11.36 -9.37 0.96
N ARG A 48 12.21 -8.83 1.86
CA ARG A 48 13.06 -9.66 2.74
C ARG A 48 12.50 -9.94 4.14
N THR A 49 11.38 -9.31 4.56
CA THR A 49 10.91 -9.42 5.96
C THR A 49 9.39 -9.54 6.08
N ALA A 50 8.94 -10.18 7.17
CA ALA A 50 7.56 -10.06 7.62
C ALA A 50 7.29 -8.58 7.95
N LEU A 51 6.34 -7.98 7.24
CA LEU A 51 5.98 -6.58 7.45
C LEU A 51 5.42 -6.37 8.85
N THR A 52 5.91 -5.36 9.54
CA THR A 52 5.28 -4.93 10.79
C THR A 52 3.89 -4.34 10.51
N SER A 53 2.98 -4.41 11.47
CA SER A 53 1.64 -3.81 11.34
C SER A 53 1.71 -2.31 10.97
N LYS A 54 2.72 -1.59 11.48
CA LYS A 54 2.95 -0.19 11.14
C LYS A 54 3.33 0.00 9.67
N GLN A 55 4.17 -0.87 9.12
CA GLN A 55 4.52 -0.84 7.70
C GLN A 55 3.31 -1.19 6.82
N VAL A 56 2.52 -2.20 7.21
CA VAL A 56 1.27 -2.54 6.51
C VAL A 56 0.34 -1.32 6.46
N CYS A 57 0.10 -0.66 7.60
CA CYS A 57 -0.73 0.55 7.64
C CYS A 57 -0.17 1.67 6.77
N ALA A 58 1.16 1.89 6.81
CA ALA A 58 1.82 2.91 6.01
C ALA A 58 1.67 2.66 4.50
N ILE A 59 1.84 1.41 4.05
CA ILE A 59 1.72 1.02 2.64
C ILE A 59 0.28 1.20 2.16
N ILE A 60 -0.71 0.71 2.92
CA ILE A 60 -2.13 0.85 2.58
C ILE A 60 -2.50 2.33 2.52
N ALA A 61 -2.10 3.13 3.51
CA ALA A 61 -2.38 4.57 3.52
C ALA A 61 -1.73 5.30 2.34
N ALA A 62 -0.48 4.97 2.00
CA ALA A 62 0.21 5.52 0.84
C ALA A 62 -0.51 5.14 -0.47
N GLY A 63 -0.96 3.89 -0.60
CA GLY A 63 -1.76 3.43 -1.72
C GLY A 63 -3.08 4.17 -1.85
N LEU A 64 -3.81 4.34 -0.75
CA LEU A 64 -5.08 5.09 -0.71
C LEU A 64 -4.88 6.55 -1.12
N ARG A 65 -3.83 7.21 -0.63
CA ARG A 65 -3.49 8.59 -1.04
C ARG A 65 -3.17 8.68 -2.52
N GLY A 66 -2.38 7.75 -3.05
CA GLY A 66 -2.07 7.73 -4.48
C GLY A 66 -3.29 7.36 -5.36
N GLY A 67 -4.29 6.67 -4.80
CA GLY A 67 -5.59 6.41 -5.42
C GLY A 67 -6.60 7.57 -5.32
N GLY A 68 -6.26 8.65 -4.62
CA GLY A 68 -7.08 9.86 -4.47
C GLY A 68 -7.80 10.01 -3.13
N SER A 69 -7.63 9.07 -2.20
CA SER A 69 -8.24 9.10 -0.87
C SER A 69 -7.28 9.69 0.17
N ALA A 70 -7.62 10.83 0.77
CA ALA A 70 -6.81 11.50 1.80
C ALA A 70 -6.91 10.80 3.17
N ILE A 71 -6.32 9.61 3.28
CA ILE A 71 -6.36 8.75 4.47
C ILE A 71 -4.95 8.60 5.07
N SER A 72 -4.82 8.78 6.38
CA SER A 72 -3.56 8.61 7.11
C SER A 72 -3.33 7.17 7.55
N ALA A 73 -2.09 6.83 7.94
CA ALA A 73 -1.78 5.51 8.50
C ALA A 73 -2.50 5.26 9.85
N ALA A 74 -2.82 6.31 10.61
CA ALA A 74 -3.58 6.20 11.84
C ALA A 74 -5.05 5.87 11.56
N ASP A 75 -5.64 6.49 10.53
CA ASP A 75 -7.00 6.18 10.09
C ASP A 75 -7.09 4.72 9.62
N VAL A 76 -6.12 4.28 8.80
CA VAL A 76 -6.02 2.88 8.36
C VAL A 76 -5.97 1.91 9.54
N ALA A 77 -5.23 2.23 10.60
CA ALA A 77 -5.14 1.37 11.78
C ALA A 77 -6.47 1.22 12.54
N ALA A 78 -7.41 2.16 12.35
CA ALA A 78 -8.75 2.12 12.94
C ALA A 78 -9.82 1.54 12.01
N MET A 79 -9.50 1.32 10.72
CA MET A 79 -10.46 0.83 9.73
C MET A 79 -10.64 -0.69 9.81
N PRO A 80 -11.87 -1.20 9.61
CA PRO A 80 -12.09 -2.63 9.46
C PRO A 80 -11.69 -3.10 8.06
N PHE A 81 -11.03 -4.25 8.01
CA PHE A 81 -10.61 -4.93 6.79
C PHE A 81 -11.31 -6.28 6.67
N GLU A 82 -11.84 -6.59 5.49
CA GLU A 82 -12.32 -7.94 5.19
C GLU A 82 -11.15 -8.94 5.30
N GLY A 83 -11.41 -10.11 5.89
CA GLY A 83 -10.37 -11.14 6.09
C GLY A 83 -9.33 -10.82 7.18
N GLY A 84 -9.52 -9.77 7.97
CA GLY A 84 -8.67 -9.43 9.11
C GLY A 84 -7.19 -9.26 8.74
N ALA A 85 -6.29 -9.79 9.55
CA ALA A 85 -4.84 -9.66 9.33
C ALA A 85 -4.38 -10.26 7.98
N SER A 86 -4.98 -11.38 7.56
CA SER A 86 -4.64 -12.01 6.27
C SER A 86 -5.06 -11.13 5.10
N GLY A 87 -6.25 -10.54 5.16
CA GLY A 87 -6.75 -9.62 4.13
C GLY A 87 -5.87 -8.37 3.99
N MET A 88 -5.38 -7.82 5.09
CA MET A 88 -4.42 -6.70 5.06
C MET A 88 -3.10 -7.09 4.37
N THR A 89 -2.55 -8.27 4.70
CA THR A 89 -1.30 -8.73 4.09
C THR A 89 -1.46 -9.03 2.60
N GLU A 90 -2.57 -9.62 2.20
CA GLU A 90 -2.88 -9.93 0.81
C GLU A 90 -3.10 -8.65 -0.01
N LEU A 91 -3.80 -7.66 0.56
CA LEU A 91 -3.96 -6.35 -0.06
C LEU A 91 -2.61 -5.67 -0.32
N VAL A 92 -1.72 -5.68 0.67
CA VAL A 92 -0.37 -5.13 0.51
C VAL A 92 0.40 -5.89 -0.57
N ALA A 93 0.39 -7.23 -0.55
CA ALA A 93 1.06 -8.05 -1.55
C ALA A 93 0.56 -7.72 -2.98
N ARG A 94 -0.76 -7.65 -3.17
CA ARG A 94 -1.38 -7.27 -4.45
C ARG A 94 -0.96 -5.88 -4.91
N LEU A 95 -0.91 -4.90 -4.00
CA LEU A 95 -0.51 -3.54 -4.31
C LEU A 95 0.96 -3.46 -4.75
N LEU A 96 1.85 -4.16 -4.02
CA LEU A 96 3.27 -4.23 -4.37
C LEU A 96 3.48 -4.94 -5.70
N SER A 97 2.80 -6.05 -5.95
CA SER A 97 2.84 -6.73 -7.24
C SER A 97 2.36 -5.84 -8.37
N ALA A 98 1.25 -5.11 -8.21
CA ALA A 98 0.75 -4.19 -9.23
C ALA A 98 1.71 -3.02 -9.52
N THR A 99 2.54 -2.64 -8.55
CA THR A 99 3.47 -1.51 -8.67
C THR A 99 4.82 -1.92 -9.25
N PHE A 100 5.36 -3.07 -8.82
CA PHE A 100 6.74 -3.48 -9.12
C PHE A 100 6.85 -4.67 -10.07
N SER A 101 5.79 -5.46 -10.24
CA SER A 101 5.75 -6.47 -11.29
C SER A 101 5.39 -5.74 -12.59
N ALA A 102 6.42 -5.23 -13.27
CA ALA A 102 6.28 -4.88 -14.68
C ALA A 102 5.72 -6.11 -15.46
N PRO A 103 4.94 -5.90 -16.53
CA PRO A 103 4.53 -7.00 -17.41
C PRO A 103 5.73 -7.75 -17.99
#